data_AF-A0A258FRY1-F1
#
_entry.id   AF-A0A258FRY1-F1
#
_cell.length_a   1.000
_cell.length_b   1.000
_cell.length_c   1.000
_cell.angle_alpha   90.00
_cell.angle_beta   90.00
_cell.angle_gamma   90.00
#
_symmetry.space_group_name_H-M   'P 1'
#
loop_
_entity.id
_entity.type
_entity.pdbx_description
1 polymer ?
#
loop_
_entity_poly.entity_id
_entity_poly.type
_entity_poly.pdbx_seq_one_letter_code
_entity_poly.pdbx_strand_id
1 'polypeptide(L)'
;MRLKPGSRLPPGRAVFGMQDWPEFGLTSDVRGVLAEALRTGAPSVLVTLHAAEGATPLGLGAQMLFAGDARAGFLSGGCVEGDVALQAEAVLADGAPRRLVYGRGGPPDIQLLCGSRIELIAERIDPACPAARRLAALTAARRPALWLSDGRTQACLDEGEAPSGLPAALREAFIEALNHPALSGGTPQAVFRRFDPPPRLAVVGADPIALAIARLAAQSGIETHLIRPKGPEAPPPAAVAGYWRSDPAEAFAAIGLDPWTAVAVATHELETDHAALLAALGSDAAYVGVLGSRKRIPERLGRLRAEGLSETQMLHLTAPMGLAIGARTPWEIGLSVLAEVVSAFKAREARRTWPEPAAVEARRAQG
;
A
#
# COMPACT_ATOMS: atom_id res chain seq x y z
N MET A 1 5.16 8.97 24.22
CA MET A 1 6.24 9.57 25.04
C MET A 1 5.64 10.78 25.76
N ARG A 2 5.55 10.77 27.10
CA ARG A 2 5.01 11.93 27.84
C ARG A 2 5.96 13.11 27.65
N LEU A 3 5.44 14.21 27.12
CA LEU A 3 6.14 15.49 27.07
C LEU A 3 6.66 15.85 28.47
N LYS A 4 7.88 16.39 28.57
CA LYS A 4 8.41 16.90 29.84
C LYS A 4 7.45 17.96 30.40
N PRO A 5 7.18 17.99 31.72
CA PRO A 5 6.41 19.07 32.32
C PRO A 5 7.21 20.38 32.17
N GLY A 6 6.71 21.33 31.38
CA GLY A 6 7.30 22.68 31.28
C GLY A 6 7.47 23.25 29.88
N SER A 7 7.26 22.49 28.80
CA SER A 7 7.24 23.06 27.44
C SER A 7 5.91 23.80 27.22
N ARG A 8 5.92 25.12 27.36
CA ARG A 8 4.77 25.98 27.07
C ARG A 8 4.58 26.07 25.56
N LEU A 9 3.78 25.17 25.00
CA LEU A 9 3.08 25.48 23.76
C LEU A 9 2.11 26.64 24.05
N PRO A 10 2.03 27.67 23.19
CA PRO A 10 1.06 28.75 23.38
C PRO A 10 -0.37 28.20 23.39
N PRO A 11 -1.30 28.79 24.18
CA PRO A 11 -2.67 28.31 24.27
C PRO A 11 -3.44 28.72 23.01
N GLY A 12 -3.26 27.94 21.95
CA GLY A 12 -4.13 27.88 20.78
C GLY A 12 -4.49 26.41 20.59
N ARG A 13 -5.75 26.12 20.24
CA ARG A 13 -6.19 24.75 19.97
C ARG A 13 -5.41 24.26 18.74
N ALA A 14 -4.38 23.43 18.95
CA ALA A 14 -3.57 22.86 17.87
C ALA A 14 -4.52 22.22 16.85
N VAL A 15 -4.45 22.67 15.60
CA VAL A 15 -5.26 22.17 14.48
C VAL A 15 -4.90 20.70 14.21
N PHE A 16 -3.66 20.31 14.50
CA PHE A 16 -3.15 18.95 14.39
C PHE A 16 -2.67 18.40 15.75
N GLY A 17 -3.48 18.51 16.80
CA GLY A 17 -3.15 17.93 18.12
C GLY A 17 -2.88 16.42 18.05
N MET A 18 -1.67 15.97 18.39
CA MET A 18 -1.26 14.56 18.33
C MET A 18 -2.16 13.69 19.23
N GLN A 19 -2.63 12.54 18.71
CA GLN A 19 -3.46 11.60 19.46
C GLN A 19 -2.66 10.90 20.57
N ASP A 20 -3.33 10.53 21.67
CA ASP A 20 -2.73 9.76 22.77
C ASP A 20 -2.18 8.41 22.30
N TRP A 21 -2.88 7.81 21.33
CA TRP A 21 -2.49 6.58 20.66
C TRP A 21 -2.26 6.88 19.17
N PRO A 22 -1.10 6.51 18.59
CA PRO A 22 -0.77 6.84 17.21
C PRO A 22 -1.41 5.86 16.21
N GLU A 23 -2.72 5.66 16.29
CA GLU A 23 -3.45 4.74 15.39
C GLU A 23 -3.32 5.14 13.91
N PHE A 24 -3.13 6.44 13.64
CA PHE A 24 -2.81 6.95 12.31
C PHE A 24 -1.56 6.32 11.67
N GLY A 25 -0.65 5.78 12.49
CA GLY A 25 0.58 5.12 12.05
C GLY A 25 0.40 3.64 11.70
N LEU A 26 -0.78 3.05 11.93
CA LEU A 26 -1.07 1.66 11.55
C LEU A 26 -1.17 1.48 10.02
N THR A 27 -1.38 2.58 9.29
CA THR A 27 -1.32 2.61 7.82
C THR A 27 -0.24 3.58 7.35
N SER A 28 0.55 3.15 6.37
CA SER A 28 1.49 4.00 5.64
C SER A 28 0.90 4.59 4.36
N ASP A 29 -0.30 4.18 3.98
CA ASP A 29 -0.99 4.68 2.78
C ASP A 29 -1.82 5.91 3.12
N VAL A 30 -1.34 7.07 2.66
CA VAL A 30 -1.98 8.37 2.86
C VAL A 30 -3.17 8.61 1.92
N ARG A 31 -3.35 7.79 0.88
CA ARG A 31 -4.32 8.05 -0.19
C ARG A 31 -5.77 8.07 0.29
N GLY A 32 -6.11 7.25 1.28
CA GLY A 32 -7.47 7.21 1.84
C GLY A 32 -7.86 8.57 2.45
N VAL A 33 -7.00 9.12 3.31
CA VAL A 33 -7.23 10.43 3.93
C VAL A 33 -7.12 11.56 2.89
N LEU A 34 -6.20 11.46 1.93
CA LEU A 34 -6.10 12.43 0.84
C LEU A 34 -7.37 12.48 0.00
N ALA A 35 -7.89 11.33 -0.43
CA ALA A 35 -9.10 11.24 -1.24
C ALA A 35 -10.31 11.84 -0.50
N GLU A 36 -10.42 11.58 0.80
CA GLU A 36 -11.45 12.15 1.65
C GLU A 36 -11.34 13.68 1.78
N ALA A 37 -10.12 14.20 1.96
CA ALA A 37 -9.86 15.63 2.00
C ALA A 37 -10.24 16.31 0.67
N LEU A 38 -9.87 15.71 -0.47
CA LEU A 38 -10.26 16.20 -1.80
C LEU A 38 -11.78 16.21 -1.99
N ARG A 39 -12.48 15.19 -1.50
CA ARG A 39 -13.94 15.04 -1.59
C ARG A 39 -14.68 16.08 -0.74
N THR A 40 -14.16 16.38 0.43
CA THR A 40 -14.74 17.35 1.38
C THR A 40 -14.30 18.79 1.12
N GLY A 41 -13.37 19.00 0.18
CA GLY A 41 -12.84 20.33 -0.10
C GLY A 41 -11.86 20.85 0.97
N ALA A 42 -11.33 19.96 1.80
CA ALA A 42 -10.40 20.32 2.87
C ALA A 42 -8.95 20.37 2.33
N PRO A 43 -8.20 21.47 2.54
CA PRO A 43 -6.79 21.48 2.24
C PRO A 43 -6.04 20.52 3.17
N SER A 44 -4.92 19.99 2.70
CA SER A 44 -4.10 19.06 3.48
C SER A 44 -2.61 19.39 3.36
N VAL A 45 -1.80 18.82 4.25
CA VAL A 45 -0.34 18.91 4.19
C VAL A 45 0.23 17.52 4.09
N LEU A 46 1.02 17.28 3.05
CA LEU A 46 1.75 16.04 2.82
C LEU A 46 3.21 16.25 3.20
N VAL A 47 3.73 15.37 4.03
CA VAL A 47 5.13 15.37 4.45
C VAL A 47 5.80 14.13 3.91
N THR A 48 6.87 14.29 3.14
CA THR A 48 7.59 13.19 2.48
C THR A 48 9.04 13.15 2.95
N LEU A 49 9.49 11.99 3.42
CA LEU A 49 10.90 11.71 3.71
C LEU A 49 11.64 11.50 2.38
N HIS A 50 12.51 12.44 2.00
CA HIS A 50 13.17 12.40 0.68
C HIS A 50 14.65 12.04 0.73
N ALA A 51 15.31 12.29 1.86
CA ALA A 51 16.69 11.89 2.08
C ALA A 51 16.91 11.39 3.51
N ALA A 52 17.87 10.49 3.67
CA ALA A 52 18.28 9.97 4.95
C ALA A 52 19.77 9.61 4.94
N GLU A 53 20.44 9.84 6.07
CA GLU A 53 21.78 9.34 6.36
C GLU A 53 21.73 8.41 7.58
N GLY A 54 22.27 7.20 7.42
CA GLY A 54 22.21 6.15 8.44
C GLY A 54 20.95 5.29 8.34
N ALA A 55 20.76 4.40 9.31
CA ALA A 55 19.63 3.48 9.33
C ALA A 55 18.35 4.19 9.81
N THR A 56 17.35 4.26 8.94
CA THR A 56 16.02 4.78 9.28
C THR A 56 15.01 3.64 9.43
N PRO A 57 14.05 3.72 10.36
CA PRO A 57 12.99 2.73 10.48
C PRO A 57 12.11 2.63 9.23
N LEU A 58 12.01 3.73 8.47
CA LEU A 58 11.25 3.85 7.23
C LEU A 58 12.16 4.22 6.06
N GLY A 59 11.85 3.67 4.89
CA GLY A 59 12.53 3.99 3.64
C GLY A 59 12.18 5.36 3.07
N LEU A 60 12.95 5.81 2.07
CA LEU A 60 12.64 7.01 1.31
C LEU A 60 11.24 6.95 0.70
N GLY A 61 10.57 8.10 0.63
CA GLY A 61 9.17 8.24 0.23
C GLY A 61 8.16 7.84 1.29
N ALA A 62 8.58 7.51 2.51
CA ALA A 62 7.66 7.46 3.64
C ALA A 62 6.92 8.80 3.77
N GLN A 63 5.62 8.72 3.97
CA GLN A 63 4.74 9.88 3.95
C GLN A 63 3.87 9.94 5.19
N MET A 64 3.56 11.18 5.59
CA MET A 64 2.57 11.49 6.60
C MET A 64 1.68 12.61 6.06
N LEU A 65 0.37 12.48 6.21
CA LEU A 65 -0.61 13.46 5.73
C LEU A 65 -1.43 13.99 6.90
N PHE A 66 -1.69 15.30 6.87
CA PHE A 66 -2.54 16.01 7.81
C PHE A 66 -3.71 16.68 7.06
N ALA A 67 -4.96 16.40 7.45
CA ALA A 67 -6.16 16.98 6.84
C ALA A 67 -7.25 17.18 7.90
N GLY A 68 -7.43 18.41 8.40
CA GLY A 68 -8.25 18.67 9.59
C GLY A 68 -7.84 17.77 10.76
N ASP A 69 -8.79 17.09 11.40
CA ASP A 69 -8.48 16.15 12.49
C ASP A 69 -7.92 14.80 12.00
N ALA A 70 -7.97 14.51 10.69
CA ALA A 70 -7.51 13.25 10.13
C ALA A 70 -6.00 13.26 9.87
N ARG A 71 -5.37 12.10 10.12
CA ARG A 71 -3.96 11.84 9.82
C ARG A 71 -3.79 10.43 9.25
N ALA A 72 -2.78 10.25 8.42
CA ALA A 72 -2.33 8.93 7.96
C ALA A 72 -0.82 8.93 7.77
N GLY A 73 -0.19 7.78 7.98
CA GLY A 73 1.25 7.62 7.84
C GLY A 73 2.04 8.07 9.08
N PHE A 74 3.31 7.68 9.11
CA PHE A 74 4.25 8.03 10.18
C PHE A 74 5.66 8.16 9.61
N LEU A 75 6.59 8.73 10.38
CA LEU A 75 7.93 9.07 9.89
C LEU A 75 9.06 8.44 10.72
N SER A 76 9.01 8.58 12.05
CA SER A 76 10.09 8.16 12.96
C SER A 76 9.63 7.22 14.06
N GLY A 77 8.32 7.10 14.31
CA GLY A 77 7.76 6.32 15.41
C GLY A 77 7.66 7.11 16.72
N GLY A 78 7.64 8.45 16.67
CA GLY A 78 7.31 9.32 17.79
C GLY A 78 8.35 10.39 18.14
N CYS A 79 9.51 10.44 17.46
CA CYS A 79 10.57 11.41 17.77
C CYS A 79 10.28 12.79 17.17
N VAL A 80 9.71 12.86 15.98
CA VAL A 80 9.58 14.12 15.20
C VAL A 80 8.13 14.52 14.92
N GLU A 81 7.19 13.59 15.09
CA GLU A 81 5.79 13.74 14.67
C GLU A 81 5.11 14.97 15.29
N GLY A 82 5.45 15.32 16.54
CA GLY A 82 4.93 16.50 17.21
C GLY A 82 5.38 17.82 16.57
N ASP A 83 6.66 17.94 16.22
CA ASP A 83 7.16 19.13 15.53
C ASP A 83 6.72 19.16 14.07
N VAL A 84 6.72 18.02 13.38
CA VAL A 84 6.17 17.92 12.02
C VAL A 84 4.72 18.39 11.95
N ALA A 85 3.90 18.11 12.97
CA ALA A 85 2.54 18.64 13.05
C ALA A 85 2.52 20.18 13.14
N LEU A 86 3.39 20.79 13.95
CA LEU A 86 3.51 22.26 14.04
C LEU A 86 3.96 22.87 12.71
N GLN A 87 4.92 22.24 12.04
CA GLN A 87 5.38 22.68 10.71
C GLN A 87 4.26 22.53 9.66
N ALA A 88 3.47 21.46 9.74
CA ALA A 88 2.31 21.27 8.86
C ALA A 88 1.22 22.33 9.09
N GLU A 89 0.93 22.72 10.33
CA GLU A 89 0.02 23.84 10.62
C GLU A 89 0.50 25.14 9.97
N ALA A 90 1.81 25.39 10.06
CA ALA A 90 2.41 26.58 9.49
C ALA A 90 2.37 26.56 7.94
N VAL A 91 2.62 25.40 7.29
CA VAL A 91 2.44 25.20 5.83
C VAL A 91 1.01 25.43 5.41
N LEU A 92 0.04 24.98 6.20
CA LEU A 92 -1.36 25.18 5.90
C LEU A 92 -1.72 26.67 5.94
N ALA A 93 -1.18 27.41 6.91
CA ALA A 93 -1.47 28.82 7.14
C ALA A 93 -0.87 29.74 6.06
N ASP A 94 0.39 29.54 5.68
CA ASP A 94 1.09 30.43 4.74
C ASP A 94 1.23 29.88 3.30
N GLY A 95 0.95 28.59 3.10
CA GLY A 95 1.08 27.92 1.80
C GLY A 95 2.53 27.73 1.33
N ALA A 96 3.53 28.09 2.13
CA ALA A 96 4.93 27.94 1.77
C ALA A 96 5.42 26.53 2.12
N PRO A 97 6.04 25.78 1.18
CA PRO A 97 6.62 24.50 1.53
C PRO A 97 7.80 24.68 2.48
N ARG A 98 8.02 23.65 3.30
CA ARG A 98 9.10 23.62 4.28
C ARG A 98 10.01 22.43 4.01
N ARG A 99 11.31 22.67 4.14
CA ARG A 99 12.32 21.62 4.21
C ARG A 99 12.73 21.46 5.66
N LEU A 100 12.52 20.28 6.20
CA LEU A 100 12.76 19.98 7.61
C LEU A 100 13.92 19.02 7.72
N VAL A 101 14.85 19.29 8.63
CA VAL A 101 16.01 18.44 8.89
C VAL A 101 15.96 18.03 10.35
N TYR A 102 16.02 16.72 10.61
CA TYR A 102 16.10 16.16 11.96
C TYR A 102 17.34 15.27 12.10
N GLY A 103 17.85 15.19 13.33
CA GLY A 103 19.14 14.57 13.62
C GLY A 103 20.29 15.56 13.47
N ARG A 104 21.37 15.16 12.79
CA ARG A 104 22.55 16.04 12.64
C ARG A 104 22.20 17.28 11.80
N GLY A 105 22.46 18.47 12.36
CA GLY A 105 22.12 19.75 11.74
C GLY A 105 20.64 20.15 11.86
N GLY A 106 19.82 19.34 12.54
CA GLY A 106 18.45 19.69 12.90
C GLY A 106 18.35 20.39 14.27
N PRO A 107 17.11 20.62 14.76
CA PRO A 107 16.87 21.20 16.08
C PRO A 107 17.55 20.41 17.19
N PRO A 108 18.32 21.06 18.10
CA PRO A 108 19.10 20.36 19.12
C PRO A 108 18.24 19.67 20.19
N ASP A 109 16.98 20.10 20.33
CA ASP A 109 15.99 19.59 21.27
C ASP A 109 15.19 18.39 20.73
N ILE A 110 15.31 18.08 19.43
CA ILE A 110 14.65 16.94 18.79
C ILE A 110 15.70 15.92 18.35
N GLN A 111 15.84 14.86 19.13
CA GLN A 111 16.83 13.81 18.89
C GLN A 111 16.18 12.55 18.32
N LEU A 112 16.76 12.04 17.23
CA LEU A 112 16.41 10.74 16.67
C LEU A 112 17.15 9.65 17.44
N LEU A 113 16.42 8.76 18.10
CA LEU A 113 17.00 7.68 18.92
C LEU A 113 17.84 6.68 18.11
N CYS A 114 17.54 6.54 16.81
CA CYS A 114 18.34 5.73 15.88
C CYS A 114 19.66 6.41 15.47
N GLY A 115 19.87 7.68 15.82
CA GLY A 115 21.06 8.45 15.45
C GLY A 115 21.16 8.84 13.98
N SER A 116 20.12 8.58 13.18
CA SER A 116 20.07 8.95 11.77
C SER A 116 19.90 10.46 11.58
N ARG A 117 20.04 10.90 10.33
CA ARG A 117 19.60 12.21 9.86
C ARG A 117 18.54 11.98 8.80
N ILE A 118 17.43 12.72 8.87
CA ILE A 118 16.37 12.66 7.86
C ILE A 118 16.05 14.06 7.36
N GLU A 119 15.73 14.15 6.07
CA GLU A 119 15.23 15.36 5.43
C GLU A 119 13.83 15.13 4.89
N LEU A 120 12.93 16.04 5.23
CA LEU A 120 11.52 16.00 4.86
C LEU A 120 11.16 17.22 4.04
N ILE A 121 10.25 17.04 3.09
CA ILE A 121 9.52 18.15 2.45
C ILE A 121 8.08 18.10 2.95
N ALA A 122 7.62 19.20 3.54
CA ALA A 122 6.23 19.44 3.86
C ALA A 122 5.62 20.37 2.81
N GLU A 123 4.57 19.90 2.14
CA GLU A 123 3.89 20.59 1.04
C GLU A 123 2.39 20.70 1.28
N ARG A 124 1.82 21.84 0.91
CA ARG A 124 0.36 22.03 0.94
C ARG A 124 -0.24 21.38 -0.30
N ILE A 125 -1.28 20.58 -0.11
CA ILE A 125 -2.10 20.03 -1.18
C ILE A 125 -3.46 20.73 -1.14
N ASP A 126 -3.68 21.62 -2.11
CA ASP A 126 -4.98 22.27 -2.26
C ASP A 126 -6.04 21.28 -2.79
N PRO A 127 -7.32 21.43 -2.39
CA PRO A 127 -8.39 20.56 -2.87
C PRO A 127 -8.56 20.57 -4.39
N ALA A 128 -8.15 21.65 -5.05
CA ALA A 128 -8.18 21.80 -6.50
C ALA A 128 -6.93 21.24 -7.20
N CYS A 129 -5.94 20.71 -6.47
CA CYS A 129 -4.69 20.19 -7.02
C CYS A 129 -4.95 19.10 -8.08
N PRO A 130 -4.61 19.35 -9.36
CA PRO A 130 -4.84 18.38 -10.44
C PRO A 130 -4.10 17.06 -10.21
N ALA A 131 -2.85 17.13 -9.71
CA ALA A 131 -2.05 15.95 -9.43
C ALA A 131 -2.69 15.06 -8.36
N ALA A 132 -3.19 15.64 -7.27
CA ALA A 132 -3.85 14.88 -6.19
C ALA A 132 -5.15 14.21 -6.67
N ARG A 133 -5.95 14.91 -7.48
CA ARG A 133 -7.15 14.34 -8.12
C ARG A 133 -6.81 13.22 -9.09
N ARG A 134 -5.73 13.37 -9.86
CA ARG A 134 -5.24 12.33 -10.77
C ARG A 134 -4.74 11.10 -10.01
N LEU A 135 -4.02 11.28 -8.90
CA LEU A 135 -3.61 10.19 -8.01
C LEU A 135 -4.83 9.41 -7.48
N ALA A 136 -5.88 10.11 -7.03
CA ALA A 136 -7.12 9.47 -6.58
C ALA A 136 -7.81 8.70 -7.72
N ALA A 137 -7.88 9.29 -8.92
CA ALA A 137 -8.47 8.64 -10.09
C ALA A 137 -7.70 7.37 -10.54
N LEU A 138 -6.37 7.44 -10.61
CA LEU A 138 -5.53 6.29 -10.95
C LEU A 138 -5.63 5.19 -9.89
N THR A 139 -5.69 5.57 -8.61
CA THR A 139 -5.88 4.62 -7.50
C THR A 139 -7.23 3.90 -7.62
N ALA A 140 -8.32 4.62 -7.88
CA ALA A 140 -9.65 4.04 -8.09
C ALA A 140 -9.71 3.12 -9.32
N ALA A 141 -8.99 3.49 -10.39
CA ALA A 141 -8.84 2.68 -11.59
C ALA A 141 -7.83 1.52 -11.44
N ARG A 142 -7.22 1.36 -10.26
CA ARG A 142 -6.16 0.37 -9.97
C ARG A 142 -4.99 0.42 -10.95
N ARG A 143 -4.53 1.64 -11.22
CA ARG A 143 -3.37 1.91 -12.06
C ARG A 143 -2.22 2.49 -11.24
N PRO A 144 -0.96 2.10 -11.50
CA PRO A 144 0.19 2.74 -10.88
C PRO A 144 0.25 4.23 -11.19
N ALA A 145 0.76 5.00 -10.24
CA ALA A 145 0.97 6.43 -10.40
C ALA A 145 2.36 6.82 -9.90
N LEU A 146 3.01 7.77 -10.56
CA LEU A 146 4.24 8.40 -10.09
C LEU A 146 3.93 9.82 -9.63
N TRP A 147 4.04 10.05 -8.33
CA TRP A 147 3.96 11.37 -7.72
C TRP A 147 5.31 12.06 -7.83
N LEU A 148 5.31 13.32 -8.24
CA LEU A 148 6.47 14.19 -8.31
C LEU A 148 6.14 15.51 -7.62
N SER A 149 7.03 16.03 -6.79
CA SER A 149 6.82 17.35 -6.16
C SER A 149 8.13 18.06 -5.81
N ASP A 150 8.18 19.38 -6.02
CA ASP A 150 9.25 20.26 -5.50
C ASP A 150 8.84 21.00 -4.21
N GLY A 151 7.66 20.62 -3.67
CA GLY A 151 6.99 21.26 -2.54
C GLY A 151 6.02 22.37 -2.93
N ARG A 152 6.15 22.96 -4.13
CA ARG A 152 5.23 23.99 -4.66
C ARG A 152 4.39 23.46 -5.81
N THR A 153 5.03 22.73 -6.72
CA THR A 153 4.45 22.18 -7.93
C THR A 153 4.36 20.66 -7.77
N GLN A 154 3.16 20.12 -7.95
CA GLN A 154 2.92 18.68 -7.95
C GLN A 154 2.58 18.19 -9.34
N ALA A 155 3.05 16.99 -9.67
CA ALA A 155 2.63 16.24 -10.84
C ALA A 155 2.32 14.79 -10.46
N CYS A 156 1.37 14.19 -11.17
CA CYS A 156 1.02 12.78 -11.01
C CYS A 156 0.94 12.16 -12.40
N LEU A 157 1.91 11.31 -12.71
CA LEU A 157 2.05 10.65 -14.00
C LEU A 157 1.49 9.25 -13.92
N ASP A 158 0.84 8.85 -15.00
CA ASP A 158 0.43 7.48 -15.24
C ASP A 158 1.59 6.66 -15.86
N GLU A 159 1.51 5.34 -15.78
CA GLU A 159 2.55 4.47 -16.32
C GLU A 159 2.68 4.65 -17.85
N GLY A 160 3.90 4.97 -18.29
CA GLY A 160 4.22 5.28 -19.69
C GLY A 160 4.03 6.74 -20.12
N GLU A 161 3.62 7.62 -19.21
CA GLU A 161 3.48 9.05 -19.50
C GLU A 161 4.85 9.76 -19.41
N ALA A 162 5.20 10.56 -20.43
CA ALA A 162 6.41 11.38 -20.42
C ALA A 162 6.24 12.64 -19.53
N PRO A 163 7.30 13.15 -18.89
CA PRO A 163 7.24 14.32 -18.01
C PRO A 163 7.19 15.66 -18.81
N SER A 164 6.52 15.65 -19.96
CA SER A 164 6.44 16.77 -20.89
C SER A 164 5.74 17.97 -20.24
N GLY A 165 6.35 19.15 -20.34
CA GLY A 165 5.80 20.39 -19.75
C GLY A 165 6.02 20.53 -18.24
N LEU A 166 6.65 19.57 -17.56
CA LEU A 166 6.99 19.71 -16.14
C LEU A 166 8.22 20.63 -15.94
N PRO A 167 8.33 21.35 -14.81
CA PRO A 167 9.53 22.12 -14.45
C PRO A 167 10.80 21.26 -14.41
N ALA A 168 11.97 21.91 -14.54
CA ALA A 168 13.26 21.21 -14.57
C ALA A 168 13.48 20.28 -13.37
N ALA A 169 13.20 20.76 -12.16
CA ALA A 169 13.36 19.96 -10.93
C ALA A 169 12.50 18.68 -10.94
N LEU A 170 11.26 18.74 -11.45
CA LEU A 170 10.40 17.56 -11.55
C LEU A 170 10.83 16.60 -12.66
N ARG A 171 11.37 17.12 -13.77
CA ARG A 171 11.94 16.27 -14.83
C ARG A 171 13.19 15.54 -14.34
N GLU A 172 14.04 16.20 -13.55
CA GLU A 172 15.19 15.57 -12.91
C GLU A 172 14.74 14.48 -11.92
N ALA A 173 13.76 14.76 -11.06
CA ALA A 173 13.19 13.76 -10.16
C ALA A 173 12.56 12.57 -10.91
N PHE A 174 11.93 12.80 -12.08
CA PHE A 174 11.45 11.73 -12.95
C PHE A 174 12.60 10.85 -13.48
N ILE A 175 13.67 11.46 -13.99
CA ILE A 175 14.84 10.72 -14.49
C ILE A 175 15.49 9.91 -13.37
N GLU A 176 15.61 10.49 -12.17
CA GLU A 176 16.09 9.77 -10.98
C GLU A 176 15.18 8.59 -10.65
N ALA A 177 13.85 8.78 -10.70
CA ALA A 177 12.88 7.72 -10.45
C ALA A 177 13.05 6.52 -11.40
N LEU A 178 13.38 6.74 -12.68
CA LEU A 178 13.63 5.65 -13.63
C LEU A 178 14.81 4.76 -13.21
N ASN A 179 15.78 5.33 -12.51
CA ASN A 179 17.02 4.66 -12.11
C ASN A 179 17.02 4.20 -10.64
N HIS A 180 16.00 4.57 -9.87
CA HIS A 180 15.97 4.31 -8.44
C HIS A 180 15.19 3.02 -8.10
N PRO A 181 15.81 2.01 -7.46
CA PRO A 181 15.19 0.69 -7.26
C PRO A 181 13.95 0.71 -6.36
N ALA A 182 13.85 1.67 -5.42
CA ALA A 182 12.69 1.81 -4.55
C ALA A 182 11.55 2.64 -5.18
N LEU A 183 11.79 3.29 -6.33
CA LEU A 183 10.85 4.23 -6.98
C LEU A 183 10.30 5.29 -6.02
N SER A 184 11.10 5.63 -5.02
CA SER A 184 10.84 6.65 -4.04
C SER A 184 12.15 7.29 -3.59
N GLY A 185 12.14 8.61 -3.43
CA GLY A 185 13.35 9.37 -3.12
C GLY A 185 13.20 10.82 -3.49
N GLY A 186 14.33 11.49 -3.68
CA GLY A 186 14.34 12.85 -4.17
C GLY A 186 15.72 13.32 -4.57
N THR A 187 15.73 14.39 -5.34
CA THR A 187 16.89 15.24 -5.57
C THR A 187 16.94 16.32 -4.48
N PRO A 188 17.97 17.18 -4.44
CA PRO A 188 17.95 18.35 -3.56
C PRO A 188 16.76 19.28 -3.78
N GLN A 189 16.09 19.22 -4.94
CA GLN A 189 15.02 20.14 -5.32
C GLN A 189 13.63 19.51 -5.37
N ALA A 190 13.51 18.20 -5.57
CA ALA A 190 12.22 17.54 -5.75
C ALA A 190 12.20 16.11 -5.22
N VAL A 191 11.00 15.56 -5.01
CA VAL A 191 10.75 14.19 -4.59
C VAL A 191 10.00 13.43 -5.68
N PHE A 192 10.15 12.11 -5.65
CA PHE A 192 9.33 11.20 -6.43
C PHE A 192 8.84 10.05 -5.54
N ARG A 193 7.64 9.54 -5.81
CA ARG A 193 7.09 8.35 -5.15
C ARG A 193 6.14 7.62 -6.08
N ARG A 194 6.39 6.34 -6.33
CA ARG A 194 5.42 5.44 -6.96
C ARG A 194 4.32 5.04 -5.96
N PHE A 195 3.09 5.10 -6.42
CA PHE A 195 1.91 4.57 -5.76
C PHE A 195 1.36 3.41 -6.58
N ASP A 196 1.45 2.22 -6.02
CA ASP A 196 0.83 1.03 -6.57
C ASP A 196 -0.63 0.88 -6.08
N PRO A 197 -1.52 0.26 -6.85
CA PRO A 197 -2.85 -0.12 -6.40
C PRO A 197 -2.86 -0.81 -5.03
N PRO A 198 -3.85 -0.50 -4.16
CA PRO A 198 -3.98 -1.17 -2.87
C PRO A 198 -4.08 -2.69 -3.05
N PRO A 199 -3.37 -3.47 -2.21
CA PRO A 199 -3.38 -4.92 -2.30
C PRO A 199 -4.78 -5.46 -1.99
N ARG A 200 -5.17 -6.51 -2.71
CA ARG A 200 -6.42 -7.26 -2.52
C ARG A 200 -6.14 -8.69 -2.11
N LEU A 201 -7.01 -9.26 -1.28
CA LEU A 201 -7.00 -10.68 -0.97
C LEU A 201 -8.40 -11.28 -1.16
N ALA A 202 -8.51 -12.20 -2.11
CA ALA A 202 -9.70 -13.02 -2.31
C ALA A 202 -9.54 -14.34 -1.53
N VAL A 203 -10.35 -14.54 -0.49
CA VAL A 203 -10.34 -15.75 0.34
C VAL A 203 -11.54 -16.62 -0.06
N VAL A 204 -11.28 -17.83 -0.55
CA VAL A 204 -12.33 -18.81 -0.85
C VAL A 204 -12.48 -19.73 0.34
N GLY A 205 -13.67 -19.75 0.96
CA GLY A 205 -13.96 -20.58 2.13
C GLY A 205 -14.79 -19.87 3.19
N ALA A 206 -15.20 -20.63 4.21
CA ALA A 206 -15.92 -20.08 5.37
C ALA A 206 -15.63 -20.84 6.68
N ASP A 207 -14.60 -21.70 6.68
CA ASP A 207 -14.17 -22.37 7.89
C ASP A 207 -13.41 -21.38 8.82
N PRO A 208 -13.07 -21.78 10.06
CA PRO A 208 -12.33 -20.91 10.97
C PRO A 208 -10.98 -20.41 10.41
N ILE A 209 -10.31 -21.16 9.53
CA ILE A 209 -9.03 -20.76 8.93
C ILE A 209 -9.27 -19.66 7.89
N ALA A 210 -10.22 -19.86 6.97
CA ALA A 210 -10.61 -18.85 5.98
C ALA A 210 -11.05 -17.54 6.66
N LEU A 211 -11.84 -17.63 7.73
CA LEU A 211 -12.27 -16.46 8.50
C LEU A 211 -11.10 -15.77 9.24
N ALA A 212 -10.14 -16.53 9.75
CA ALA A 212 -8.93 -15.97 10.38
C ALA A 212 -8.05 -15.24 9.35
N ILE A 213 -7.84 -15.83 8.16
CA ILE A 213 -7.11 -15.20 7.05
C ILE A 213 -7.79 -13.88 6.68
N ALA A 214 -9.10 -13.90 6.43
CA ALA A 214 -9.84 -12.71 6.02
C ALA A 214 -9.80 -11.59 7.08
N ARG A 215 -9.92 -11.93 8.37
CA ARG A 215 -9.85 -10.96 9.47
C ARG A 215 -8.47 -10.34 9.61
N LEU A 216 -7.41 -11.14 9.57
CA LEU A 216 -6.04 -10.64 9.67
C LEU A 216 -5.70 -9.72 8.48
N ALA A 217 -6.10 -10.11 7.27
CA ALA A 217 -5.87 -9.30 6.07
C ALA A 217 -6.61 -7.96 6.11
N ALA A 218 -7.88 -7.96 6.51
CA ALA A 218 -8.65 -6.72 6.68
C ALA A 218 -8.04 -5.80 7.75
N GLN A 219 -7.63 -6.36 8.89
CA GLN A 219 -6.99 -5.61 9.96
C GLN A 219 -5.61 -5.06 9.57
N SER A 220 -4.90 -5.70 8.63
CA SER A 220 -3.62 -5.23 8.11
C SER A 220 -3.76 -4.23 6.94
N GLY A 221 -4.99 -3.84 6.58
CA GLY A 221 -5.26 -2.86 5.53
C GLY A 221 -5.31 -3.43 4.10
N ILE A 222 -5.39 -4.75 3.94
CA ILE A 222 -5.59 -5.38 2.63
C ILE A 222 -7.08 -5.42 2.31
N GLU A 223 -7.46 -4.96 1.11
CA GLU A 223 -8.84 -5.00 0.63
C GLU A 223 -9.28 -6.46 0.47
N THR A 224 -10.09 -6.94 1.41
CA THR A 224 -10.36 -8.37 1.57
C THR A 224 -11.74 -8.74 1.07
N HIS A 225 -11.81 -9.72 0.17
CA HIS A 225 -13.05 -10.29 -0.34
C HIS A 225 -13.19 -11.73 0.14
N LEU A 226 -14.37 -12.09 0.66
CA LEU A 226 -14.67 -13.46 1.07
C LEU A 226 -15.64 -14.10 0.09
N ILE A 227 -15.27 -15.26 -0.44
CA ILE A 227 -16.05 -16.03 -1.40
C ILE A 227 -16.51 -17.31 -0.71
N ARG A 228 -17.82 -17.45 -0.52
CA ARG A 228 -18.46 -18.66 0.00
C ARG A 228 -19.68 -18.99 -0.85
N PRO A 229 -19.52 -19.84 -1.88
CA PRO A 229 -20.65 -20.31 -2.69
C PRO A 229 -21.74 -20.88 -1.79
N LYS A 230 -22.99 -20.47 -2.00
CA LYS A 230 -24.16 -20.92 -1.22
C LYS A 230 -24.03 -20.67 0.30
N GLY A 231 -23.23 -19.69 0.70
CA GLY A 231 -23.09 -19.28 2.10
C GLY A 231 -24.35 -18.61 2.66
N PRO A 232 -24.32 -18.22 3.95
CA PRO A 232 -25.39 -17.44 4.57
C PRO A 232 -25.74 -16.16 3.79
N GLU A 233 -26.98 -15.66 3.93
CA GLU A 233 -27.39 -14.38 3.32
C GLU A 233 -26.54 -13.21 3.84
N ALA A 234 -26.32 -13.18 5.16
CA ALA A 234 -25.52 -12.15 5.80
C ALA A 234 -24.02 -12.48 5.71
N PRO A 235 -23.16 -11.46 5.48
CA PRO A 235 -21.71 -11.65 5.56
C PRO A 235 -21.29 -12.04 6.99
N PRO A 236 -20.10 -12.64 7.17
CA PRO A 236 -19.57 -12.88 8.50
C PRO A 236 -19.36 -11.56 9.24
N PRO A 237 -19.26 -11.57 10.58
CA PRO A 237 -18.99 -10.37 11.39
C PRO A 237 -17.52 -9.93 11.29
N ALA A 238 -16.92 -9.97 10.10
CA ALA A 238 -15.59 -9.47 9.79
C ALA A 238 -15.73 -8.28 8.83
N ALA A 239 -14.88 -7.27 8.99
CA ALA A 239 -14.83 -6.14 8.07
C ALA A 239 -14.21 -6.58 6.73
N VAL A 240 -15.01 -7.18 5.85
CA VAL A 240 -14.59 -7.52 4.47
C VAL A 240 -15.08 -6.44 3.51
N ALA A 241 -14.28 -6.14 2.49
CA ALA A 241 -14.63 -5.21 1.42
C ALA A 241 -15.73 -5.77 0.50
N GLY A 242 -15.85 -7.10 0.41
CA GLY A 242 -16.95 -7.76 -0.30
C GLY A 242 -17.20 -9.19 0.17
N TYR A 243 -18.45 -9.61 0.08
CA TYR A 243 -18.88 -10.98 0.39
C TYR A 243 -19.65 -11.55 -0.81
N TRP A 244 -19.15 -12.67 -1.33
CA TRP A 244 -19.62 -13.27 -2.59
C TRP A 244 -20.18 -14.66 -2.31
N ARG A 245 -21.44 -14.88 -2.72
CA ARG A 245 -22.14 -16.16 -2.61
C ARG A 245 -22.25 -16.92 -3.93
N SER A 246 -21.75 -16.31 -5.00
CA SER A 246 -21.56 -16.90 -6.31
C SER A 246 -20.41 -17.91 -6.32
N ASP A 247 -20.27 -18.62 -7.43
CA ASP A 247 -19.12 -19.48 -7.72
C ASP A 247 -17.80 -18.66 -7.75
N PRO A 248 -16.63 -19.26 -7.40
CA PRO A 248 -15.37 -18.54 -7.39
C PRO A 248 -15.00 -17.86 -8.70
N ALA A 249 -15.27 -18.45 -9.87
CA ALA A 249 -14.92 -17.84 -11.15
C ALA A 249 -15.73 -16.57 -11.41
N GLU A 250 -17.04 -16.59 -11.10
CA GLU A 250 -17.91 -15.42 -11.19
C GLU A 250 -17.47 -14.33 -10.20
N ALA A 251 -17.17 -14.70 -8.95
CA ALA A 251 -16.67 -13.78 -7.94
C ALA A 251 -15.33 -13.14 -8.38
N PHE A 252 -14.39 -13.92 -8.91
CA PHE A 252 -13.09 -13.43 -9.37
C PHE A 252 -13.22 -12.48 -10.57
N ALA A 253 -14.14 -12.74 -11.49
CA ALA A 253 -14.43 -11.83 -12.60
C ALA A 253 -14.96 -10.48 -12.09
N ALA A 254 -15.83 -10.49 -11.08
CA ALA A 254 -16.36 -9.27 -10.47
C ALA A 254 -15.32 -8.52 -9.62
N ILE A 255 -14.44 -9.24 -8.92
CA ILE A 255 -13.34 -8.65 -8.14
C ILE A 255 -12.28 -8.03 -9.07
N GLY A 256 -12.02 -8.64 -10.23
CA GLY A 256 -10.94 -8.26 -11.13
C GLY A 256 -9.57 -8.65 -10.57
N LEU A 257 -9.18 -9.92 -10.72
CA LEU A 257 -7.88 -10.42 -10.28
C LEU A 257 -6.75 -9.80 -11.10
N ASP A 258 -5.94 -8.98 -10.44
CA ASP A 258 -4.88 -8.20 -11.06
C ASP A 258 -3.50 -8.43 -10.40
N PRO A 259 -2.42 -7.82 -10.92
CA PRO A 259 -1.08 -7.90 -10.33
C PRO A 259 -0.90 -7.45 -8.87
N TRP A 260 -1.95 -6.95 -8.21
CA TRP A 260 -1.98 -6.54 -6.80
C TRP A 260 -2.99 -7.36 -6.00
N THR A 261 -3.49 -8.45 -6.57
CA THR A 261 -4.46 -9.34 -5.94
C THR A 261 -3.81 -10.67 -5.59
N ALA A 262 -4.11 -11.19 -4.41
CA ALA A 262 -3.77 -12.54 -3.97
C ALA A 262 -5.05 -13.37 -3.83
N VAL A 263 -4.94 -14.68 -4.06
CA VAL A 263 -6.01 -15.65 -3.87
C VAL A 263 -5.59 -16.70 -2.85
N ALA A 264 -6.41 -16.91 -1.82
CA ALA A 264 -6.22 -17.93 -0.80
C ALA A 264 -7.41 -18.90 -0.82
N VAL A 265 -7.19 -20.12 -1.31
CA VAL A 265 -8.19 -21.19 -1.38
C VAL A 265 -8.13 -22.02 -0.10
N ALA A 266 -9.04 -21.72 0.82
CA ALA A 266 -9.09 -22.27 2.18
C ALA A 266 -10.42 -22.99 2.42
N THR A 267 -10.72 -24.00 1.60
CA THR A 267 -11.90 -24.85 1.79
C THR A 267 -11.53 -26.30 2.08
N HIS A 268 -12.54 -27.09 2.41
CA HIS A 268 -12.48 -28.55 2.49
C HIS A 268 -13.31 -29.24 1.39
N GLU A 269 -13.72 -28.50 0.37
CA GLU A 269 -14.57 -28.95 -0.73
C GLU A 269 -13.76 -29.07 -2.01
N LEU A 270 -13.50 -30.32 -2.44
CA LEU A 270 -12.59 -30.61 -3.57
C LEU A 270 -12.99 -29.89 -4.86
N GLU A 271 -14.29 -29.86 -5.18
CA GLU A 271 -14.78 -29.25 -6.43
C GLU A 271 -14.72 -27.72 -6.37
N THR A 272 -15.10 -27.12 -5.24
CA THR A 272 -14.98 -25.66 -5.02
C THR A 272 -13.52 -25.21 -5.09
N ASP A 273 -12.60 -25.95 -4.46
CA ASP A 273 -11.17 -25.66 -4.52
C ASP A 273 -10.65 -25.77 -5.96
N HIS A 274 -11.06 -26.80 -6.69
CA HIS A 274 -10.60 -27.05 -8.04
C HIS A 274 -11.06 -25.94 -8.99
N ALA A 275 -12.34 -25.57 -8.95
CA ALA A 275 -12.89 -24.47 -9.73
C ALA A 275 -12.20 -23.13 -9.42
N ALA A 276 -11.97 -22.84 -8.13
CA ALA A 276 -11.24 -21.65 -7.71
C ALA A 276 -9.79 -21.63 -8.25
N LEU A 277 -9.07 -22.75 -8.16
CA LEU A 277 -7.70 -22.84 -8.65
C LEU A 277 -7.59 -22.68 -10.16
N LEU A 278 -8.49 -23.30 -10.93
CA LEU A 278 -8.52 -23.13 -12.39
C LEU A 278 -8.69 -21.66 -12.77
N ALA A 279 -9.66 -20.98 -12.16
CA ALA A 279 -9.92 -19.57 -12.44
C ALA A 279 -8.77 -18.65 -12.00
N ALA A 280 -8.22 -18.87 -10.79
CA ALA A 280 -7.16 -18.04 -10.24
C ALA A 280 -5.82 -18.18 -10.98
N LEU A 281 -5.43 -19.41 -11.35
CA LEU A 281 -4.18 -19.68 -12.07
C LEU A 281 -4.21 -19.25 -13.54
N GLY A 282 -5.40 -18.94 -14.08
CA GLY A 282 -5.57 -18.27 -15.37
C GLY A 282 -5.48 -16.74 -15.32
N SER A 283 -5.31 -16.14 -14.13
CA SER A 283 -5.33 -14.69 -13.93
C SER A 283 -3.94 -14.07 -13.71
N ASP A 284 -3.89 -12.74 -13.63
CA ASP A 284 -2.68 -11.98 -13.32
C ASP A 284 -2.41 -11.84 -11.80
N ALA A 285 -3.14 -12.58 -10.95
CA ALA A 285 -2.96 -12.54 -9.50
C ALA A 285 -1.50 -12.73 -9.10
N ALA A 286 -1.03 -11.88 -8.18
CA ALA A 286 0.34 -11.92 -7.67
C ALA A 286 0.66 -13.17 -6.86
N TYR A 287 -0.36 -13.84 -6.33
CA TYR A 287 -0.25 -15.02 -5.49
C TYR A 287 -1.50 -15.89 -5.60
N VAL A 288 -1.32 -17.20 -5.75
CA VAL A 288 -2.41 -18.19 -5.65
C VAL A 288 -1.97 -19.31 -4.71
N GLY A 289 -2.68 -19.46 -3.59
CA GLY A 289 -2.38 -20.45 -2.57
C GLY A 289 -3.55 -21.37 -2.27
N VAL A 290 -3.28 -22.61 -1.87
CA VAL A 290 -4.32 -23.56 -1.43
C VAL A 290 -3.93 -24.29 -0.14
N LEU A 291 -4.90 -24.44 0.77
CA LEU A 291 -4.76 -25.32 1.93
C LEU A 291 -4.74 -26.79 1.49
N GLY A 292 -3.90 -27.59 2.13
CA GLY A 292 -3.96 -29.03 1.92
C GLY A 292 -2.86 -29.78 2.64
N SER A 293 -3.12 -31.04 2.97
CA SER A 293 -2.05 -31.91 3.46
C SER A 293 -1.10 -32.23 2.30
N ARG A 294 0.21 -32.36 2.61
CA ARG A 294 1.23 -32.78 1.64
C ARG A 294 0.86 -34.08 0.91
N LYS A 295 0.09 -34.95 1.55
CA LYS A 295 -0.41 -36.20 0.97
C LYS A 295 -1.45 -35.99 -0.15
N ARG A 296 -2.30 -34.96 -0.05
CA ARG A 296 -3.40 -34.71 -1.02
C ARG A 296 -3.02 -33.76 -2.15
N ILE A 297 -1.93 -33.01 -1.99
CA ILE A 297 -1.47 -32.05 -3.00
C ILE A 297 -1.16 -32.73 -4.35
N PRO A 298 -0.43 -33.85 -4.44
CA PRO A 298 -0.14 -34.48 -5.72
C PRO A 298 -1.39 -34.81 -6.55
N GLU A 299 -2.46 -35.29 -5.91
CA GLU A 299 -3.74 -35.58 -6.54
C GLU A 299 -4.41 -34.31 -7.09
N ARG A 300 -4.43 -33.22 -6.30
CA ARG A 300 -4.97 -31.92 -6.73
C ARG A 300 -4.21 -31.37 -7.94
N LEU A 301 -2.88 -31.43 -7.91
CA LEU A 301 -2.04 -30.98 -9.02
C LEU A 301 -2.25 -31.83 -10.27
N GLY A 302 -2.46 -33.15 -10.12
CA GLY A 302 -2.79 -34.05 -11.23
C GLY A 302 -4.08 -33.66 -11.93
N ARG A 303 -5.14 -33.35 -11.17
CA ARG A 303 -6.41 -32.86 -11.72
C ARG A 303 -6.24 -31.54 -12.48
N LEU A 304 -5.52 -30.57 -11.92
CA LEU A 304 -5.26 -29.28 -12.59
C LEU A 304 -4.50 -29.44 -13.91
N ARG A 305 -3.51 -30.34 -13.96
CA ARG A 305 -2.80 -30.66 -15.21
C ARG A 305 -3.70 -31.31 -16.26
N ALA A 306 -4.62 -32.18 -15.83
CA ALA A 306 -5.57 -32.82 -16.73
C ALA A 306 -6.53 -31.81 -17.40
N GLU A 307 -6.80 -30.68 -16.74
CA GLU A 307 -7.56 -29.55 -17.27
C GLU A 307 -6.73 -28.62 -18.18
N GLY A 308 -5.46 -28.96 -18.45
CA GLY A 308 -4.62 -28.27 -19.42
C GLY A 308 -3.80 -27.09 -18.88
N LEU A 309 -3.68 -26.93 -17.55
CA LEU A 309 -2.82 -25.88 -16.99
C LEU A 309 -1.36 -26.14 -17.36
N SER A 310 -0.71 -25.09 -17.88
CA SER A 310 0.71 -25.13 -18.23
C SER A 310 1.60 -25.25 -16.98
N GLU A 311 2.80 -25.81 -17.12
CA GLU A 311 3.76 -25.87 -16.00
C GLU A 311 4.11 -24.46 -15.48
N THR A 312 4.08 -23.42 -16.33
CA THR A 312 4.26 -22.03 -15.90
C THR A 312 3.15 -21.56 -14.95
N GLN A 313 1.89 -21.86 -15.26
CA GLN A 313 0.78 -21.57 -14.35
C GLN A 313 0.89 -22.38 -13.07
N MET A 314 1.31 -23.65 -13.16
CA MET A 314 1.50 -24.50 -11.99
C MET A 314 2.61 -23.98 -11.05
N LEU A 315 3.65 -23.30 -11.58
CA LEU A 315 4.69 -22.66 -10.76
C LEU A 315 4.17 -21.46 -9.95
N HIS A 316 3.03 -20.87 -10.33
CA HIS A 316 2.40 -19.79 -9.57
C HIS A 316 1.57 -20.31 -8.38
N LEU A 317 1.29 -21.61 -8.30
CA LEU A 317 0.53 -22.22 -7.23
C LEU A 317 1.42 -22.51 -6.01
N THR A 318 1.03 -21.99 -4.86
CA THR A 318 1.62 -22.34 -3.57
C THR A 318 0.77 -23.38 -2.84
N ALA A 319 1.33 -24.58 -2.64
CA ALA A 319 0.65 -25.70 -2.02
C ALA A 319 1.62 -26.56 -1.17
N PRO A 320 1.44 -26.69 0.16
CA PRO A 320 0.43 -25.99 0.95
C PRO A 320 0.79 -24.51 1.07
N MET A 321 -0.22 -23.64 1.09
CA MET A 321 0.00 -22.23 1.39
C MET A 321 0.38 -22.00 2.86
N GLY A 322 1.16 -20.94 3.08
CA GLY A 322 1.61 -20.47 4.38
C GLY A 322 3.06 -20.83 4.70
N LEU A 323 3.75 -19.89 5.35
CA LEU A 323 5.11 -20.11 5.86
C LEU A 323 5.18 -21.24 6.88
N ALA A 324 6.26 -22.03 6.84
CA ALA A 324 6.49 -23.18 7.72
C ALA A 324 6.88 -22.78 9.17
N ILE A 325 5.96 -22.17 9.90
CA ILE A 325 6.15 -21.69 11.29
C ILE A 325 5.67 -22.69 12.36
N GLY A 326 5.23 -23.89 11.95
CA GLY A 326 4.68 -24.89 12.88
C GLY A 326 3.25 -24.59 13.37
N ALA A 327 2.50 -23.76 12.65
CA ALA A 327 1.13 -23.34 12.95
C ALA A 327 0.15 -24.51 13.12
N ARG A 328 -0.74 -24.42 14.11
CA ARG A 328 -1.76 -25.44 14.43
C ARG A 328 -3.17 -24.87 14.63
N THR A 329 -3.28 -23.62 15.10
CA THR A 329 -4.59 -22.97 15.30
C THR A 329 -5.01 -22.16 14.07
N PRO A 330 -6.31 -21.86 13.89
CA PRO A 330 -6.76 -21.04 12.75
C PRO A 330 -6.06 -19.69 12.63
N TRP A 331 -5.77 -19.03 13.76
CA TRP A 331 -5.06 -17.75 13.78
C TRP A 331 -3.57 -17.89 13.43
N GLU A 332 -2.90 -18.94 13.92
CA GLU A 332 -1.51 -19.22 13.54
C GLU A 332 -1.38 -19.55 12.06
N ILE A 333 -2.32 -20.36 11.53
CA ILE A 333 -2.37 -20.71 10.10
C ILE A 333 -2.68 -19.45 9.28
N GLY A 334 -3.66 -18.65 9.71
CA GLY A 334 -3.99 -17.38 9.05
C GLY A 334 -2.82 -16.41 9.01
N LEU A 335 -2.06 -16.29 10.11
CA LEU A 335 -0.84 -15.48 10.18
C LEU A 335 0.24 -15.99 9.23
N SER A 336 0.45 -17.31 9.19
CA SER A 336 1.39 -17.98 8.29
C SER A 336 1.06 -17.70 6.81
N VAL A 337 -0.22 -17.79 6.43
CA VAL A 337 -0.70 -17.48 5.07
C VAL A 337 -0.56 -15.99 4.76
N LEU A 338 -0.98 -15.11 5.67
CA LEU A 338 -0.90 -13.67 5.45
C LEU A 338 0.56 -13.21 5.30
N ALA A 339 1.48 -13.76 6.09
CA ALA A 339 2.90 -13.47 5.99
C ALA A 339 3.47 -13.88 4.61
N GLU A 340 3.05 -15.02 4.07
CA GLU A 340 3.44 -15.46 2.73
C GLU A 340 2.85 -14.57 1.62
N VAL A 341 1.58 -14.18 1.73
CA VAL A 341 0.92 -13.24 0.82
C VAL A 341 1.63 -11.88 0.81
N VAL A 342 1.93 -11.32 1.98
CA VAL A 342 2.67 -10.05 2.09
C VAL A 342 4.07 -10.19 1.49
N SER A 343 4.76 -11.32 1.73
CA SER A 343 6.05 -11.61 1.12
C SER A 343 5.96 -11.61 -0.42
N ALA A 344 4.93 -12.23 -1.00
CA ALA A 344 4.71 -12.23 -2.45
C ALA A 344 4.50 -10.82 -3.01
N PHE A 345 3.70 -9.98 -2.33
CA PHE A 345 3.55 -8.57 -2.73
C PHE A 345 4.87 -7.80 -2.66
N LYS A 346 5.67 -7.98 -1.60
CA LYS A 346 6.98 -7.31 -1.45
C LYS A 346 8.00 -7.79 -2.47
N ALA A 347 8.05 -9.08 -2.77
CA ALA A 347 8.92 -9.62 -3.82
C ALA A 347 8.53 -9.11 -5.22
N ARG A 348 7.24 -8.84 -5.46
CA ARG A 348 6.78 -8.20 -6.71
C ARG A 348 7.14 -6.72 -6.75
N GLU A 349 6.89 -6.00 -5.65
CA GLU A 349 7.25 -4.58 -5.49
C GLU A 349 8.75 -4.34 -5.77
N ALA A 350 9.64 -5.15 -5.18
CA ALA A 350 11.08 -5.03 -5.35
C ALA A 350 11.60 -5.30 -6.78
N ARG A 351 10.79 -5.92 -7.65
CA ARG A 351 11.14 -6.21 -9.05
C ARG A 351 10.54 -5.20 -10.03
N ARG A 352 9.72 -4.25 -9.56
CA ARG A 352 9.08 -3.26 -10.43
C ARG A 352 10.05 -2.14 -10.77
N THR A 353 9.97 -1.71 -12.01
CA THR A 353 10.60 -0.49 -12.51
C THR A 353 9.51 0.47 -12.98
N TRP A 354 9.79 1.77 -13.00
CA TRP A 354 8.96 2.70 -13.74
C TRP A 354 9.39 2.62 -15.21
N PRO A 355 8.52 2.18 -16.14
CA PRO A 355 8.93 1.96 -17.51
C PRO A 355 9.17 3.30 -18.22
N GLU A 356 10.14 3.32 -19.12
CA GLU A 356 10.33 4.45 -20.02
C GLU A 356 9.08 4.63 -20.91
N PRO A 357 8.64 5.87 -21.21
CA PRO A 357 7.48 6.13 -22.06
C PRO A 357 7.51 5.38 -23.39
N ALA A 358 8.67 5.37 -24.07
CA ALA A 358 8.86 4.69 -25.35
C ALA A 358 8.64 3.17 -25.25
N ALA A 359 8.97 2.55 -24.12
CA ALA A 359 8.78 1.12 -23.90
C ALA A 359 7.29 0.76 -23.71
N VAL A 360 6.49 1.67 -23.14
CA VAL A 360 5.05 1.47 -22.95
C VAL A 360 4.28 1.65 -24.25
N GLU A 361 4.63 2.65 -25.06
CA GLU A 361 4.06 2.86 -26.39
C GLU A 361 4.28 1.65 -27.31
N ALA A 362 5.49 1.08 -27.28
CA ALA A 362 5.81 -0.14 -28.03
C ALA A 362 4.96 -1.35 -27.61
N ARG A 363 4.65 -1.51 -26.31
CA ARG A 363 3.77 -2.59 -25.81
C ARG A 363 2.31 -2.39 -26.23
N ARG A 364 1.81 -1.14 -26.17
CA ARG A 364 0.43 -0.81 -26.59
C ARG A 364 0.20 -0.98 -28.09
N ALA A 365 1.25 -0.88 -28.91
CA ALA A 365 1.17 -1.15 -30.35
C ALA A 365 1.17 -2.64 -30.71
N GLN A 366 1.47 -3.53 -29.75
CA GLN A 366 1.62 -4.98 -29.95
C GLN A 366 0.46 -5.82 -29.39
N GLY A 367 -0.46 -5.22 -28.62
CA GLY A 367 -1.62 -5.89 -28.01
C GLY A 367 -2.92 -5.24 -28.44
#